data_AF-A0A120IAP9-F1
#
_entry.id   AF-A0A120IAP9-F1
#
_cell.length_a   1.000
_cell.length_b   1.000
_cell.length_c   1.000
_cell.angle_alpha   90.00
_cell.angle_beta   90.00
_cell.angle_gamma   90.00
#
_symmetry.space_group_name_H-M   'P 1'
#
loop_
_entity.id
_entity.type
_entity.pdbx_description
1 polymer ?
#
loop_
_entity_poly.entity_id
_entity_poly.type
_entity_poly.pdbx_seq_one_letter_code
_entity_poly.pdbx_strand_id
1 'polypeptide(L)'
;MDASIAWMGLDADRFKKYRTWINRGSQGICGSYCSAVLIHDRVYQDTGHQLNRKRLIASLTTLIDRFHPHRGTFIWNLAVGLNQFLIEAPLTVKAALITECNVPQLIDNYQQPVIISTLAGLGSPYGNHWLLAYQYGYDGAGNLYFKCYDNHGRYQAVVPARHTISVVYLVAKEPVVPVSKPAQLGKPEISPGVKFISNREYDIQQANQAAKTAYENNKKKFLGKDFNEWKDMII
;
A
#
# COMPACT_ATOMS: atom_id res chain seq x y z
N MET A 1 24.85 23.61 7.02
CA MET A 1 24.22 23.94 5.72
C MET A 1 23.49 22.69 5.29
N ASP A 2 22.16 22.73 5.27
CA ASP A 2 21.34 21.58 4.89
C ASP A 2 21.44 21.45 3.36
N ALA A 3 22.12 20.41 2.87
CA ALA A 3 22.34 20.22 1.45
C ALA A 3 21.00 19.90 0.79
N SER A 4 20.54 20.77 -0.11
CA SER A 4 19.31 20.56 -0.87
C SER A 4 19.43 19.28 -1.71
N ILE A 5 18.59 18.27 -1.44
CA ILE A 5 18.53 17.04 -2.23
C ILE A 5 18.13 17.39 -3.67
N ALA A 6 18.97 17.03 -4.63
CA ALA A 6 18.64 17.10 -6.05
C ALA A 6 17.74 15.89 -6.42
N TRP A 7 16.47 16.15 -6.71
CA TRP A 7 15.48 15.12 -7.00
C TRP A 7 15.49 14.71 -8.48
N MET A 8 15.53 13.40 -8.73
CA MET A 8 15.47 12.76 -10.04
C MET A 8 14.20 11.90 -10.14
N GLY A 9 13.64 11.78 -11.35
CA GLY A 9 12.43 11.02 -11.61
C GLY A 9 11.22 11.91 -11.94
N LEU A 10 10.03 11.46 -11.56
CA LEU A 10 8.77 12.06 -11.97
C LEU A 10 8.44 13.34 -11.19
N ASP A 11 7.78 14.30 -11.83
CA ASP A 11 7.32 15.52 -11.17
C ASP A 11 6.35 15.20 -10.01
N ALA A 12 6.59 15.79 -8.84
CA ALA A 12 5.75 15.61 -7.66
C ALA A 12 4.30 16.10 -7.88
N ASP A 13 4.08 17.11 -8.72
CA ASP A 13 2.74 17.62 -9.03
C ASP A 13 1.87 16.60 -9.78
N ARG A 14 2.46 15.64 -10.50
CA ARG A 14 1.74 14.48 -11.05
C ARG A 14 0.96 13.72 -9.97
N PHE A 15 1.51 13.67 -8.75
CA PHE A 15 0.94 12.91 -7.64
C PHE A 15 0.06 13.74 -6.70
N LYS A 16 -0.01 15.06 -6.88
CA LYS A 16 -0.84 15.98 -6.07
C LYS A 16 -2.32 15.59 -6.08
N LYS A 17 -2.81 15.00 -7.17
CA LYS A 17 -4.21 14.52 -7.30
C LYS A 17 -4.54 13.38 -6.31
N TYR A 18 -3.54 12.64 -5.84
CA TYR A 18 -3.72 11.52 -4.92
C TYR A 18 -3.71 11.94 -3.45
N ARG A 19 -3.49 13.21 -3.10
CA ARG A 19 -3.50 13.70 -1.70
C ARG A 19 -4.77 13.36 -0.93
N THR A 20 -5.89 13.16 -1.63
CA THR A 20 -7.19 12.80 -1.02
C THR A 20 -7.43 11.29 -0.97
N TRP A 21 -6.55 10.46 -1.54
CA TRP A 21 -6.61 9.01 -1.57
C TRP A 21 -6.14 8.41 -0.23
N ILE A 22 -6.71 8.91 0.85
CA ILE A 22 -6.26 8.59 2.21
C ILE A 22 -6.86 7.27 2.67
N ASN A 23 -6.03 6.36 3.15
CA ASN A 23 -6.47 5.22 3.94
C ASN A 23 -6.89 5.69 5.34
N ARG A 24 -8.19 5.90 5.51
CA ARG A 24 -8.80 6.24 6.82
C ARG A 24 -9.32 5.00 7.57
N GLY A 25 -9.18 3.82 6.97
CA GLY A 25 -9.70 2.55 7.49
C GLY A 25 -8.72 1.82 8.41
N SER A 26 -9.01 0.55 8.68
CA SER A 26 -8.17 -0.36 9.46
C SER A 26 -6.76 -0.51 8.88
N GLN A 27 -5.82 -0.89 9.76
CA GLN A 27 -4.46 -1.30 9.37
C GLN A 27 -4.51 -2.46 8.36
N GLY A 28 -3.58 -2.49 7.41
CA GLY A 28 -3.39 -3.64 6.52
C GLY A 28 -3.90 -3.50 5.08
N ILE A 29 -4.30 -2.31 4.63
CA ILE A 29 -4.67 -2.06 3.22
C ILE A 29 -3.81 -1.00 2.51
N CYS A 30 -2.71 -0.58 3.13
CA CYS A 30 -1.78 0.40 2.52
C CYS A 30 -1.21 -0.09 1.19
N GLY A 31 -1.01 -1.40 1.03
CA GLY A 31 -0.62 -2.02 -0.24
C GLY A 31 -1.66 -1.80 -1.34
N SER A 32 -2.95 -2.03 -1.08
CA SER A 32 -4.02 -1.78 -2.05
C SER A 32 -4.15 -0.32 -2.45
N TYR A 33 -3.92 0.62 -1.54
CA TYR A 33 -3.91 2.05 -1.89
C TYR A 33 -2.75 2.40 -2.81
N CYS A 34 -1.53 1.90 -2.54
CA CYS A 34 -0.38 2.13 -3.41
C CYS A 34 -0.58 1.50 -4.78
N SER A 35 -1.11 0.27 -4.83
CA SER A 35 -1.53 -0.42 -6.05
C SER A 35 -2.57 0.37 -6.84
N ALA A 36 -3.57 0.93 -6.17
CA ALA A 36 -4.62 1.71 -6.83
C ALA A 36 -4.05 2.98 -7.46
N VAL A 37 -3.13 3.67 -6.78
CA VAL A 37 -2.46 4.85 -7.35
C VAL A 37 -1.53 4.47 -8.50
N LEU A 38 -0.76 3.38 -8.39
CA LEU A 38 0.10 2.88 -9.46
C LEU A 38 -0.70 2.60 -10.74
N ILE A 39 -1.78 1.84 -10.63
CA ILE A 39 -2.65 1.49 -11.77
C ILE A 39 -3.37 2.72 -12.32
N HIS A 40 -3.96 3.53 -11.45
CA HIS A 40 -4.66 4.73 -11.89
C HIS A 40 -3.72 5.69 -12.62
N ASP A 41 -2.52 5.91 -12.09
CA ASP A 41 -1.53 6.78 -12.71
C ASP A 41 -1.10 6.26 -14.07
N ARG A 42 -0.82 4.95 -14.19
CA ARG A 42 -0.47 4.32 -15.47
C ARG A 42 -1.57 4.49 -16.51
N VAL A 43 -2.81 4.14 -16.18
CA VAL A 43 -3.96 4.26 -17.10
C VAL A 43 -4.18 5.72 -17.49
N TYR A 44 -4.08 6.64 -16.53
CA TYR A 44 -4.28 8.06 -16.80
C TYR A 44 -3.19 8.63 -17.73
N GLN A 45 -1.92 8.23 -17.58
CA GLN A 45 -0.87 8.65 -18.51
C GLN A 45 -1.07 8.07 -19.91
N ASP A 46 -1.45 6.80 -20.00
CA ASP A 46 -1.56 6.11 -21.29
C ASP A 46 -2.82 6.56 -22.08
N THR A 47 -3.89 6.94 -21.39
CA THR A 47 -5.22 7.12 -22.02
C THR A 47 -5.95 8.41 -21.66
N GLY A 48 -5.48 9.16 -20.65
CA GLY A 48 -6.22 10.28 -20.05
C GLY A 48 -7.46 9.88 -19.24
N HIS A 49 -7.80 8.58 -19.19
CA HIS A 49 -8.99 8.10 -18.49
C HIS A 49 -8.78 8.05 -16.97
N GLN A 50 -9.78 8.53 -16.21
CA GLN A 50 -9.78 8.44 -14.76
C GLN A 50 -10.58 7.24 -14.28
N LEU A 51 -9.89 6.26 -13.71
CA LEU A 51 -10.54 5.12 -13.09
C LEU A 51 -11.32 5.54 -11.84
N ASN A 52 -12.48 4.92 -11.62
CA ASN A 52 -13.26 5.17 -10.41
C ASN A 52 -12.49 4.72 -9.16
N ARG A 53 -12.03 5.69 -8.36
CA ARG A 53 -11.27 5.47 -7.12
C ARG A 53 -11.87 4.40 -6.21
N LYS A 54 -13.17 4.49 -5.90
CA LYS A 54 -13.82 3.59 -4.93
C LYS A 54 -13.83 2.15 -5.44
N ARG A 55 -14.19 1.95 -6.71
CA ARG A 55 -14.20 0.63 -7.35
C ARG A 55 -12.78 0.05 -7.42
N LEU A 56 -11.80 0.85 -7.86
CA LEU A 56 -10.42 0.41 -7.99
C LEU A 56 -9.82 -0.05 -6.66
N ILE A 57 -9.95 0.77 -5.60
CA ILE A 57 -9.47 0.40 -4.27
C ILE A 57 -10.19 -0.86 -3.76
N ALA A 58 -11.51 -0.97 -3.93
CA ALA A 58 -12.27 -2.13 -3.49
C ALA A 58 -11.86 -3.43 -4.20
N SER A 59 -11.65 -3.38 -5.52
CA SER A 59 -11.17 -4.52 -6.31
C SER A 59 -9.78 -4.96 -5.85
N LEU A 60 -8.84 -4.02 -5.71
CA LEU A 60 -7.47 -4.33 -5.29
C LEU A 60 -7.41 -4.82 -3.83
N THR A 61 -8.22 -4.25 -2.92
CA THR A 61 -8.33 -4.73 -1.53
C THR A 61 -8.79 -6.18 -1.48
N THR A 62 -9.73 -6.56 -2.35
CA THR A 62 -10.19 -7.96 -2.45
C THR A 62 -9.06 -8.89 -2.87
N LEU A 63 -8.28 -8.51 -3.90
CA LEU A 63 -7.25 -9.35 -4.49
C LEU A 63 -5.95 -9.40 -3.68
N ILE A 64 -5.57 -8.30 -3.02
CA ILE A 64 -4.27 -8.14 -2.37
C ILE A 64 -4.39 -8.44 -0.86
N ASP A 65 -5.35 -7.81 -0.18
CA ASP A 65 -5.34 -7.81 1.29
C ASP A 65 -6.32 -8.82 1.88
N ARG A 66 -7.43 -9.13 1.20
CA ARG A 66 -8.50 -9.98 1.76
C ARG A 66 -8.49 -11.42 1.27
N PHE A 67 -7.68 -11.75 0.26
CA PHE A 67 -7.60 -13.09 -0.29
C PHE A 67 -6.80 -14.06 0.59
N HIS A 68 -5.98 -13.55 1.51
CA HIS A 68 -4.97 -14.37 2.19
C HIS A 68 -5.27 -14.64 3.68
N PRO A 69 -4.87 -15.82 4.19
CA PRO A 69 -5.05 -16.19 5.59
C PRO A 69 -3.92 -15.62 6.46
N HIS A 70 -3.59 -14.34 6.34
CA HIS A 70 -2.59 -13.68 7.21
C HIS A 70 -2.95 -12.20 7.41
N ARG A 71 -2.24 -11.55 8.34
CA ARG A 71 -2.40 -10.11 8.59
C ARG A 71 -1.34 -9.31 7.84
N GLY A 72 -1.77 -8.15 7.34
CA GLY A 72 -0.92 -7.23 6.59
C GLY A 72 -0.81 -7.57 5.11
N THR A 73 0.04 -6.82 4.42
CA THR A 73 0.30 -6.98 2.99
C THR A 73 1.78 -7.29 2.81
N PHE A 74 2.10 -8.48 2.29
CA PHE A 74 3.44 -8.89 1.90
C PHE A 74 3.68 -8.62 0.41
N ILE A 75 4.96 -8.61 0.02
CA ILE A 75 5.38 -8.34 -1.36
C ILE A 75 4.71 -9.27 -2.39
N TRP A 76 4.52 -10.56 -2.05
CA TRP A 76 3.86 -11.51 -2.95
C TRP A 76 2.36 -11.26 -3.07
N ASN A 77 1.71 -10.65 -2.07
CA ASN A 77 0.29 -10.30 -2.17
C ASN A 77 0.09 -9.19 -3.20
N LEU A 78 0.97 -8.20 -3.21
CA LEU A 78 0.98 -7.16 -4.24
C LEU A 78 1.26 -7.76 -5.62
N ALA A 79 2.33 -8.55 -5.76
CA ALA A 79 2.72 -9.11 -7.05
C ALA A 79 1.64 -10.03 -7.64
N VAL A 80 1.11 -10.97 -6.85
CA VAL A 80 0.06 -11.90 -7.31
C VAL A 80 -1.26 -11.17 -7.54
N GLY A 81 -1.69 -10.32 -6.59
CA GLY A 81 -2.95 -9.60 -6.70
C GLY A 81 -3.00 -8.62 -7.87
N LEU A 82 -1.90 -7.90 -8.13
CA LEU A 82 -1.79 -7.01 -9.29
C LEU A 82 -1.71 -7.80 -10.61
N ASN A 83 -0.96 -8.90 -10.67
CA ASN A 83 -0.92 -9.73 -11.88
C ASN A 83 -2.30 -10.33 -12.21
N GLN A 84 -3.05 -10.75 -11.19
CA GLN A 84 -4.43 -11.19 -11.36
C GLN A 84 -5.34 -10.05 -11.87
N PHE A 85 -5.16 -8.83 -11.33
CA PHE A 85 -5.89 -7.65 -11.79
C PHE A 85 -5.56 -7.27 -13.24
N LEU A 86 -4.33 -7.51 -13.68
CA LEU A 86 -3.79 -7.16 -15.01
C LEU A 86 -3.76 -8.34 -15.99
N ILE A 87 -4.58 -9.37 -15.78
CA ILE A 87 -4.51 -10.60 -16.58
C ILE A 87 -4.68 -10.33 -18.08
N GLU A 88 -5.60 -9.43 -18.45
CA GLU A 88 -5.87 -9.04 -19.85
C GLU A 88 -5.07 -7.81 -20.30
N ALA A 89 -4.33 -7.14 -19.41
CA ALA A 89 -3.55 -5.96 -19.76
C ALA A 89 -2.21 -6.36 -20.42
N PRO A 90 -1.62 -5.51 -21.28
CA PRO A 90 -0.27 -5.74 -21.85
C PRO A 90 0.86 -5.49 -20.82
N LEU A 91 0.53 -5.45 -19.52
CA LEU A 91 1.44 -5.18 -18.42
C LEU A 91 1.47 -6.37 -17.47
N THR A 92 2.64 -6.64 -16.90
CA THR A 92 2.85 -7.62 -15.82
C THR A 92 3.55 -6.94 -14.65
N VAL A 93 3.45 -7.54 -13.48
CA VAL A 93 4.03 -7.01 -12.24
C VAL A 93 5.23 -7.85 -11.85
N LYS A 94 6.35 -7.17 -11.64
CA LYS A 94 7.57 -7.75 -11.07
C LYS A 94 7.79 -7.22 -9.66
N ALA A 95 8.49 -8.03 -8.87
CA ALA A 95 8.85 -7.70 -7.51
C ALA A 95 10.33 -8.01 -7.28
N ALA A 96 11.01 -7.17 -6.51
CA ALA A 96 12.41 -7.35 -6.14
C ALA A 96 12.66 -6.88 -4.71
N LEU A 97 13.83 -7.23 -4.19
CA LEU A 97 14.35 -6.75 -2.91
C LEU A 97 15.51 -5.78 -3.16
N ILE A 98 15.94 -5.07 -2.11
CA ILE A 98 17.04 -4.09 -2.14
C ILE A 98 16.65 -2.87 -2.98
N THR A 99 15.84 -2.01 -2.39
CA THR A 99 15.33 -0.77 -3.01
C THR A 99 16.44 0.20 -3.42
N GLU A 100 17.55 0.27 -2.68
CA GLU A 100 18.67 1.16 -2.97
C GLU A 100 19.28 0.92 -4.36
N CYS A 101 19.34 -0.33 -4.80
CA CYS A 101 19.82 -0.69 -6.13
C CYS A 101 18.72 -0.55 -7.20
N ASN A 102 17.50 -0.99 -6.87
CA ASN A 102 16.44 -1.13 -7.86
C ASN A 102 15.70 0.18 -8.15
N VAL A 103 15.34 0.96 -7.13
CA VAL A 103 14.42 2.10 -7.29
C VAL A 103 14.98 3.17 -8.24
N PRO A 104 16.25 3.64 -8.10
CA PRO A 104 16.83 4.59 -9.04
C PRO A 104 16.77 4.09 -10.50
N GLN A 105 17.24 2.86 -10.73
CA GLN A 105 17.27 2.25 -12.06
C GLN A 105 15.87 2.08 -12.65
N LEU A 106 14.90 1.66 -11.84
CA LEU A 106 13.52 1.46 -12.29
C LEU A 106 12.84 2.78 -12.64
N ILE A 107 13.06 3.84 -11.84
CA ILE A 107 12.51 5.17 -12.13
C ILE A 107 13.15 5.72 -13.41
N ASP A 108 14.47 5.60 -13.59
CA ASP A 108 15.16 6.11 -14.76
C ASP A 108 14.79 5.37 -16.04
N ASN A 109 14.77 4.03 -16.00
CA ASN A 109 14.54 3.21 -17.19
C ASN A 109 13.08 3.22 -17.64
N TYR A 110 12.14 3.20 -16.69
CA TYR A 110 10.72 3.04 -17.02
C TYR A 110 9.91 4.33 -16.90
N GLN A 111 10.47 5.40 -16.31
CA GLN A 111 9.78 6.68 -16.13
C GLN A 111 8.38 6.51 -15.51
N GLN A 112 8.29 5.68 -14.49
CA GLN A 112 7.05 5.34 -13.80
C GLN A 112 7.27 5.21 -12.29
N PRO A 113 6.24 5.41 -11.46
CA PRO A 113 6.36 5.18 -10.03
C PRO A 113 6.46 3.69 -9.72
N VAL A 114 7.02 3.37 -8.55
CA VAL A 114 7.14 2.00 -8.03
C VAL A 114 6.63 1.92 -6.60
N ILE A 115 6.06 0.78 -6.22
CA ILE A 115 5.62 0.55 -4.84
C ILE A 115 6.82 0.08 -4.03
N ILE A 116 7.05 0.67 -2.86
CA ILE A 116 8.12 0.27 -1.94
C ILE A 116 7.57 -0.02 -0.55
N SER A 117 8.24 -0.90 0.21
CA SER A 117 7.94 -1.14 1.62
C SER A 117 8.94 -0.47 2.54
N THR A 118 8.47 0.09 3.66
CA THR A 118 9.31 0.37 4.83
C THR A 118 9.20 -0.76 5.84
N LEU A 119 10.24 -0.97 6.65
CA LEU A 119 10.23 -1.93 7.75
C LEU A 119 10.58 -1.28 9.09
N ALA A 120 9.85 -1.66 10.14
CA ALA A 120 10.20 -1.28 11.52
C ALA A 120 11.60 -1.79 11.90
N GLY A 121 11.95 -3.01 11.48
CA GLY A 121 13.27 -3.61 11.73
C GLY A 121 14.44 -2.89 11.06
N LEU A 122 14.17 -2.02 10.07
CA LEU A 122 15.17 -1.15 9.44
C LEU A 122 15.15 0.28 10.03
N GLY A 123 14.49 0.48 11.18
CA GLY A 123 14.43 1.77 11.86
C GLY A 123 13.43 2.76 11.24
N SER A 124 12.49 2.29 10.41
CA SER A 124 11.50 3.18 9.81
C SER A 124 10.55 3.77 10.87
N PRO A 125 10.38 5.11 10.95
CA PRO A 125 9.35 5.72 11.79
C PRO A 125 7.92 5.45 11.30
N TYR A 126 7.77 4.97 10.06
CA TYR A 126 6.49 4.51 9.51
C TYR A 126 6.15 3.07 9.93
N GLY A 127 7.06 2.37 10.59
CA GLY A 127 6.93 0.93 10.84
C GLY A 127 6.88 0.13 9.54
N ASN A 128 6.06 -0.93 9.53
CA ASN A 128 5.80 -1.71 8.32
C ASN A 128 4.71 -1.01 7.50
N HIS A 129 5.09 -0.41 6.37
CA HIS A 129 4.19 0.41 5.55
C HIS A 129 4.50 0.29 4.06
N TRP A 130 3.49 0.52 3.22
CA TRP A 130 3.65 0.57 1.77
C TRP A 130 3.49 2.01 1.28
N LEU A 131 4.39 2.40 0.39
CA LEU A 131 4.49 3.73 -0.21
C LEU A 131 4.62 3.59 -1.72
N LEU A 132 4.30 4.65 -2.46
CA LEU A 132 4.57 4.73 -3.90
C LEU A 132 5.67 5.74 -4.17
N ALA A 133 6.89 5.26 -4.44
CA ALA A 133 8.03 6.10 -4.79
C ALA A 133 7.97 6.54 -6.25
N TYR A 134 8.27 7.81 -6.48
CA TYR A 134 8.24 8.40 -7.83
C TYR A 134 9.44 9.32 -8.12
N GLN A 135 10.20 9.71 -7.09
CA GLN A 135 11.51 10.32 -7.23
C GLN A 135 12.51 9.68 -6.28
N TYR A 136 13.78 9.81 -6.62
CA TYR A 136 14.89 9.53 -5.74
C TYR A 136 15.88 10.70 -5.74
N GLY A 137 16.74 10.79 -4.74
CA GLY A 137 17.75 11.83 -4.65
C GLY A 137 18.76 11.54 -3.57
N TYR A 138 19.94 12.13 -3.70
CA TYR A 138 21.03 12.00 -2.74
C TYR A 138 21.21 13.31 -1.98
N ASP A 139 21.44 13.21 -0.67
CA ASP A 139 21.88 14.36 0.12
C ASP A 139 23.37 14.66 -0.11
N GLY A 140 23.88 15.71 0.52
CA GLY A 140 25.30 16.09 0.42
C GLY A 140 26.28 15.06 1.01
N ALA A 141 25.80 14.07 1.76
CA ALA A 141 26.59 12.98 2.32
C ALA A 141 26.48 11.68 1.48
N GLY A 142 25.74 11.70 0.37
CA GLY A 142 25.51 10.53 -0.49
C GLY A 142 24.46 9.55 0.03
N ASN A 143 23.68 9.92 1.06
CA ASN A 143 22.57 9.08 1.50
C ASN A 143 21.41 9.18 0.50
N LEU A 144 20.84 8.04 0.14
CA LEU A 144 19.73 7.95 -0.80
C LEU A 144 18.38 8.16 -0.08
N TYR A 145 17.53 8.97 -0.70
CA TYR A 145 16.16 9.24 -0.27
C TYR A 145 15.18 9.00 -1.40
N PHE A 146 13.96 8.61 -1.05
CA PHE A 146 12.84 8.49 -1.97
C PHE A 146 11.78 9.54 -1.63
N LYS A 147 11.23 10.17 -2.67
CA LYS A 147 10.00 10.95 -2.56
C LYS A 147 8.83 10.08 -2.98
N CYS A 148 7.85 10.03 -2.10
CA CYS A 148 6.78 9.05 -2.14
C CYS A 148 5.41 9.68 -1.94
N TYR A 149 4.42 9.03 -2.54
CA TYR A 149 3.05 9.12 -2.09
C TYR A 149 2.83 8.17 -0.91
N ASP A 150 2.42 8.76 0.22
CA ASP A 150 1.98 8.10 1.44
C ASP A 150 0.45 8.18 1.54
N ASN A 151 -0.19 7.01 1.60
CA ASN A 151 -1.65 6.88 1.72
C ASN A 151 -2.21 7.37 3.07
N HIS A 152 -1.38 7.91 3.98
CA HIS A 152 -1.84 8.73 5.10
C HIS A 152 -2.02 10.22 4.74
N GLY A 153 -1.99 10.57 3.45
CA GLY A 153 -2.36 11.90 2.93
C GLY A 153 -1.19 12.80 2.57
N ARG A 154 0.03 12.26 2.49
CA ARG A 154 1.24 13.02 2.13
C ARG A 154 1.76 12.55 0.77
N TYR A 155 1.51 13.33 -0.28
CA TYR A 155 1.98 12.97 -1.61
C TYR A 155 3.46 13.31 -1.88
N GLN A 156 4.12 14.03 -0.96
CA GLN A 156 5.55 14.41 -1.02
C GLN A 156 6.31 13.89 0.21
N ALA A 157 5.93 12.71 0.72
CA ALA A 157 6.64 12.11 1.84
C ALA A 157 8.07 11.79 1.43
N VAL A 158 9.05 12.14 2.26
CA VAL A 158 10.47 11.82 2.05
C VAL A 158 10.86 10.68 2.98
N VAL A 159 11.46 9.63 2.43
CA VAL A 159 11.86 8.43 3.18
C VAL A 159 13.31 8.07 2.85
N PRO A 160 14.19 7.91 3.86
CA PRO A 160 15.53 7.36 3.65
C PRO A 160 15.45 5.95 3.05
N ALA A 161 16.20 5.69 1.99
CA ALA A 161 16.18 4.40 1.30
C ALA A 161 16.57 3.23 2.21
N ARG A 162 17.50 3.46 3.15
CA ARG A 162 17.90 2.49 4.18
C ARG A 162 16.76 1.93 5.04
N HIS A 163 15.61 2.61 5.10
CA HIS A 163 14.43 2.15 5.85
C HIS A 163 13.52 1.21 5.02
N THR A 164 13.89 0.91 3.78
CA THR A 164 13.04 0.24 2.79
C THR A 164 13.69 -1.04 2.28
N ILE A 165 12.89 -2.00 1.79
CA ILE A 165 13.45 -3.29 1.34
C ILE A 165 12.83 -3.89 0.09
N SER A 166 11.52 -3.80 -0.10
CA SER A 166 10.84 -4.41 -1.23
C SER A 166 10.47 -3.36 -2.25
N VAL A 167 10.49 -3.74 -3.52
CA VAL A 167 9.95 -2.95 -4.62
C VAL A 167 9.02 -3.80 -5.48
N VAL A 168 7.90 -3.22 -5.91
CA VAL A 168 6.93 -3.82 -6.84
C VAL A 168 6.64 -2.82 -7.95
N TYR A 169 6.73 -3.25 -9.20
CA TYR A 169 6.68 -2.36 -10.36
C TYR A 169 6.05 -3.03 -11.58
N LEU A 170 5.56 -2.21 -12.51
CA LEU A 170 4.97 -2.67 -13.76
C LEU A 170 6.05 -2.86 -14.83
N VAL A 171 5.90 -3.82 -15.72
CA VAL A 171 6.67 -3.91 -16.97
C VAL A 171 5.75 -4.36 -18.09
N ALA A 172 6.15 -4.09 -19.34
CA ALA A 172 5.47 -4.70 -20.48
C ALA A 172 5.55 -6.23 -20.40
N LYS A 173 4.46 -6.92 -20.72
CA LYS A 173 4.50 -8.37 -20.93
C LYS A 173 5.41 -8.66 -22.11
N GLU A 174 6.31 -9.62 -21.94
CA GLU A 174 7.05 -10.18 -23.07
C GLU A 174 6.05 -10.85 -24.03
N PRO A 175 6.29 -10.82 -25.35
CA PRO A 175 5.47 -11.56 -26.30
C PRO A 175 5.44 -13.03 -25.88
N VAL A 176 4.24 -13.61 -25.78
CA VAL A 176 4.09 -15.01 -25.40
C VAL A 176 4.68 -15.90 -26.51
N VAL A 177 5.92 -16.35 -26.31
CA VAL A 177 6.44 -17.52 -27.02
C VAL A 177 5.73 -18.75 -26.41
N PRO A 178 5.08 -19.62 -27.20
CA PRO A 178 4.42 -20.79 -26.65
C PRO A 178 5.47 -21.73 -26.05
N VAL A 179 5.59 -21.73 -24.73
CA VAL A 179 6.40 -22.71 -23.99
C VAL A 179 5.47 -23.78 -23.44
N SER A 180 5.89 -25.05 -23.60
CA SER A 180 5.20 -26.26 -23.17
C SER A 180 4.85 -26.25 -21.67
N LYS A 181 3.76 -26.96 -21.34
CA LYS A 181 3.08 -27.00 -20.02
C LYS A 181 4.04 -26.98 -18.81
N PRO A 182 3.77 -26.15 -17.78
CA PRO A 182 4.54 -26.22 -16.54
C PRO A 182 4.23 -27.50 -15.77
N ALA A 183 5.28 -28.08 -15.19
CA ALA A 183 5.19 -29.22 -14.29
C ALA A 183 4.39 -28.87 -13.02
N GLN A 184 3.54 -29.79 -12.59
CA GLN A 184 2.71 -29.63 -11.39
C GLN A 184 3.60 -29.65 -10.13
N LEU A 185 3.71 -28.52 -9.43
CA LEU A 185 4.33 -28.47 -8.12
C LEU A 185 3.31 -28.93 -7.05
N GLY A 186 3.72 -29.88 -6.21
CA GLY A 186 2.90 -30.44 -5.14
C GLY A 186 2.46 -29.39 -4.11
N LYS A 187 1.28 -29.59 -3.51
CA LYS A 187 0.74 -28.74 -2.44
C LYS A 187 1.64 -28.86 -1.19
N PRO A 188 2.03 -27.76 -0.53
CA PRO A 188 2.75 -27.83 0.72
C PRO A 188 1.81 -28.28 1.86
N GLU A 189 2.25 -29.25 2.65
CA GLU A 189 1.60 -29.65 3.90
C GLU A 189 1.80 -28.56 4.96
N ILE A 190 0.68 -28.10 5.53
CA ILE A 190 0.67 -27.07 6.58
C ILE A 190 0.68 -27.79 7.93
N SER A 191 1.70 -27.52 8.75
CA SER A 191 1.83 -28.10 10.10
C SER A 191 0.70 -27.60 11.03
N PRO A 192 0.05 -28.49 11.81
CA PRO A 192 -1.01 -28.11 12.73
C PRO A 192 -0.42 -27.38 13.95
N GLY A 193 -0.84 -26.13 14.18
CA GLY A 193 -0.46 -25.37 15.38
C GLY A 193 -0.40 -23.85 15.20
N VAL A 194 -0.32 -23.35 13.97
CA VAL A 194 -0.29 -21.90 13.70
C VAL A 194 -1.71 -21.39 13.49
N LYS A 195 -2.19 -20.54 14.41
CA LYS A 195 -3.48 -19.86 14.31
C LYS A 195 -3.32 -18.61 13.45
N PHE A 196 -3.64 -18.72 12.18
CA PHE A 196 -3.68 -17.60 11.26
C PHE A 196 -4.92 -16.72 11.51
N ILE A 197 -4.75 -15.40 11.51
CA ILE A 197 -5.88 -14.46 11.48
C ILE A 197 -5.75 -13.67 10.19
N SER A 198 -6.76 -13.77 9.32
CA SER A 198 -6.84 -13.00 8.07
C SER A 198 -7.16 -11.53 8.33
N ASN A 199 -6.85 -10.65 7.37
CA ASN A 199 -7.31 -9.25 7.41
C ASN A 199 -8.84 -9.14 7.47
N ARG A 200 -9.59 -10.09 6.87
CA ARG A 200 -11.05 -10.14 6.96
C ARG A 200 -11.54 -10.38 8.39
N GLU A 201 -10.93 -11.34 9.08
CA GLU A 201 -11.27 -11.62 10.48
C GLU A 201 -10.88 -10.47 11.40
N TYR A 202 -9.76 -9.78 11.11
CA TYR A 202 -9.39 -8.56 11.82
C TYR A 202 -10.39 -7.42 11.60
N ASP A 203 -10.83 -7.18 10.36
CA ASP A 203 -11.87 -6.19 10.05
C ASP A 203 -13.16 -6.48 10.83
N ILE A 204 -13.58 -7.75 10.88
CA ILE A 204 -14.76 -8.19 11.66
C ILE A 204 -14.56 -7.94 13.15
N GLN A 205 -13.38 -8.26 13.70
CA GLN A 205 -13.06 -8.00 15.11
C GLN A 205 -13.11 -6.50 15.43
N GLN A 206 -12.52 -5.66 14.57
CA GLN A 206 -12.52 -4.21 14.75
C GLN A 206 -13.93 -3.62 14.63
N ALA A 207 -14.73 -4.08 13.66
CA ALA A 207 -16.13 -3.68 13.53
C ALA A 207 -16.95 -4.06 14.78
N ASN A 208 -16.75 -5.27 15.30
CA ASN A 208 -17.41 -5.72 16.52
C ASN A 208 -16.97 -4.93 17.76
N GLN A 209 -15.69 -4.59 17.87
CA GLN A 209 -15.16 -3.78 18.96
C GLN A 209 -15.68 -2.34 18.90
N ALA A 210 -15.76 -1.75 17.71
CA ALA A 210 -16.36 -0.43 17.49
C ALA A 210 -17.86 -0.44 17.84
N ALA A 211 -18.60 -1.47 17.42
CA ALA A 211 -20.02 -1.63 17.76
C ALA A 211 -20.23 -1.79 19.27
N LYS A 212 -19.41 -2.58 19.95
CA LYS A 212 -19.45 -2.75 21.42
C LYS A 212 -19.15 -1.43 22.13
N THR A 213 -18.15 -0.69 21.67
CA THR A 213 -17.80 0.63 22.24
C THR A 213 -18.94 1.63 22.04
N ALA A 214 -19.57 1.65 20.86
CA ALA A 214 -20.74 2.49 20.59
C ALA A 214 -21.95 2.11 21.47
N TYR A 215 -22.18 0.81 21.68
CA TYR A 215 -23.22 0.31 22.58
C TYR A 215 -22.98 0.74 24.03
N GLU A 216 -21.76 0.55 24.56
CA GLU A 216 -21.42 0.98 25.93
C GLU A 216 -21.51 2.50 26.10
N ASN A 217 -21.09 3.28 25.10
CA ASN A 217 -21.22 4.73 25.11
C ASN A 217 -22.70 5.18 25.07
N ASN A 218 -23.57 4.47 24.34
CA ASN A 218 -25.00 4.75 24.35
C ASN A 218 -25.66 4.34 25.66
N LYS A 219 -25.19 3.27 26.32
CA LYS A 219 -25.69 2.86 27.65
C LYS A 219 -25.34 3.86 28.75
N LYS A 220 -24.19 4.54 28.63
CA LYS A 220 -23.80 5.65 29.53
C LYS A 220 -24.60 6.93 29.31
N LYS A 221 -25.38 7.02 28.23
CA LYS A 221 -26.27 8.14 27.96
C LYS A 221 -27.69 7.78 28.42
N PHE A 222 -28.25 8.56 29.34
CA PHE A 222 -29.66 8.43 29.76
C PHE A 222 -30.46 9.54 29.05
N LEU A 223 -31.45 9.16 28.24
CA LEU A 223 -32.24 10.10 27.41
C LEU A 223 -31.38 11.03 26.52
N GLY A 224 -30.27 10.50 25.97
CA GLY A 224 -29.40 11.23 25.04
C GLY A 224 -28.41 12.20 25.69
N LYS A 225 -28.42 12.34 27.03
CA LYS A 225 -27.46 13.15 27.81
C LYS A 225 -26.50 12.27 28.61
N ASP A 226 -25.30 12.76 28.86
CA ASP A 226 -24.31 12.06 29.69
C ASP A 226 -24.79 12.03 31.16
N PHE A 227 -24.44 10.98 31.91
CA PHE A 227 -24.82 10.85 33.32
C PHE A 227 -24.29 12.02 34.18
N ASN A 228 -23.16 12.62 33.81
CA ASN A 228 -22.64 13.82 34.48
C ASN A 228 -23.51 15.05 34.22
N GLU A 229 -24.06 15.21 33.00
CA GLU A 229 -25.00 16.29 32.69
C GLU A 229 -26.33 16.14 33.45
N TRP A 230 -26.72 14.91 33.77
CA TRP A 230 -27.89 14.63 34.61
C TRP A 230 -27.66 14.95 36.09
N LYS A 231 -26.44 14.73 36.61
CA LYS A 231 -26.09 15.10 37.99
C LYS A 231 -26.17 16.61 38.22
N ASP A 232 -25.72 17.40 37.26
CA ASP A 232 -25.77 18.86 37.32
C ASP A 232 -27.20 19.43 37.15
N MET A 233 -28.17 18.60 36.75
CA MET A 233 -29.59 18.97 36.66
C MET A 233 -30.43 18.56 37.89
N ILE A 234 -29.91 17.68 38.76
CA ILE A 234 -30.61 17.14 39.94
C ILE A 234 -30.10 17.77 41.25
N ILE A 235 -28.95 18.45 41.23
CA ILE A 235 -28.40 19.22 42.36
C ILE A 235 -28.67 20.70 42.11
#